data_AF-A0AAD0KK26-F1
#
_entry.id   AF-A0AAD0KK26-F1
#
_cell.length_a   1.000
_cell.length_b   1.000
_cell.length_c   1.000
_cell.angle_alpha   90.00
_cell.angle_beta   90.00
_cell.angle_gamma   90.00
#
_symmetry.space_group_name_H-M   'P 1'
#
loop_
_entity.id
_entity.type
_entity.pdbx_description
1 polymer ?
#
loop_
_entity_poly.entity_id
_entity_poly.type
_entity_poly.pdbx_seq_one_letter_code
_entity_poly.pdbx_strand_id
1 'polypeptide(L)'
;MKRIYIVVLSFVLLLVLTICDREEVSSTAMPEITIHMDGKVIQSQILSREAGIELDDESTLFQALMKDSAASIPYVKLGETIHIDFDDKAPDTYEVKDYILDDEGRLKYDERMAKPLNIEFADRKATFKLEANMAAFLSSNSKDYEPGATIRGFHLTGKWADQTKDIIFVLRTDAK
;
A
#
# COMPACT_ATOMS: atom_id res chain seq x y z
N MET A 1 -65.63 9.06 -12.43
CA MET A 1 -64.37 9.84 -12.61
C MET A 1 -63.27 9.45 -11.63
N LYS A 2 -63.51 9.27 -10.32
CA LYS A 2 -62.46 8.88 -9.33
C LYS A 2 -61.73 7.54 -9.61
N ARG A 3 -62.37 6.55 -10.26
CA ARG A 3 -61.75 5.25 -10.55
C ARG A 3 -60.76 5.26 -11.73
N ILE A 4 -60.87 6.23 -12.64
CA ILE A 4 -59.96 6.36 -13.79
C ILE A 4 -58.62 6.98 -13.36
N TYR A 5 -58.66 7.94 -12.42
CA TYR A 5 -57.45 8.56 -11.88
C TYR A 5 -56.55 7.57 -11.12
N ILE A 6 -57.11 6.55 -10.47
CA ILE A 6 -56.32 5.54 -9.74
C ILE A 6 -55.58 4.61 -10.70
N VAL A 7 -56.17 4.29 -11.85
CA VAL A 7 -55.54 3.42 -12.85
C VAL A 7 -54.41 4.14 -13.60
N VAL A 8 -54.59 5.43 -13.89
CA VAL A 8 -53.55 6.25 -14.55
C VAL A 8 -52.38 6.56 -13.61
N LEU A 9 -52.66 6.80 -12.31
CA LEU A 9 -51.62 7.03 -11.31
C LEU A 9 -50.76 5.77 -11.05
N SER A 10 -51.33 4.58 -11.17
CA SER A 10 -50.63 3.30 -11.02
C SER A 10 -49.70 3.00 -12.22
N PHE A 11 -50.07 3.42 -13.42
CA PHE A 11 -49.28 3.15 -14.63
C PHE A 11 -48.05 4.07 -14.76
N VAL A 12 -48.10 5.27 -14.20
CA VAL A 12 -46.95 6.20 -14.16
C VAL A 12 -45.91 5.77 -13.13
N LEU A 13 -46.32 5.09 -12.05
CA LEU A 13 -45.39 4.61 -11.01
C LEU A 13 -44.53 3.41 -11.47
N LEU A 14 -45.00 2.64 -12.46
CA LEU A 14 -44.29 1.48 -13.01
C LEU A 14 -43.21 1.84 -14.05
N LEU A 15 -43.20 3.08 -14.55
CA LEU A 15 -42.26 3.54 -15.58
C LEU A 15 -40.97 4.17 -15.02
N VAL A 16 -40.87 4.34 -13.69
CA VAL A 16 -39.70 4.95 -13.03
C VAL A 16 -38.70 3.89 -12.53
N LEU A 17 -38.97 2.60 -12.73
CA LEU A 17 -38.11 1.50 -12.24
C LEU A 17 -37.17 0.91 -13.30
N THR A 18 -37.09 1.47 -14.51
CA THR A 18 -36.31 0.92 -15.63
C THR A 18 -35.14 1.79 -16.10
N ILE A 19 -34.56 2.63 -15.24
CA ILE A 19 -33.30 3.32 -15.54
C ILE A 19 -32.39 3.30 -14.32
N CYS A 20 -31.68 2.18 -14.18
CA CYS A 20 -30.25 2.10 -13.86
C CYS A 20 -29.92 0.61 -13.69
N ASP A 21 -30.00 -0.16 -14.79
CA ASP A 21 -29.06 -1.28 -14.95
C ASP A 21 -27.69 -0.63 -15.20
N ARG A 22 -27.11 -0.10 -14.13
CA ARG A 22 -25.68 0.13 -14.08
C ARG A 22 -25.13 -1.23 -13.69
N GLU A 23 -24.56 -1.92 -14.68
CA GLU A 23 -23.72 -3.08 -14.44
C GLU A 23 -22.84 -2.77 -13.23
N GLU A 24 -23.11 -3.44 -12.11
CA GLU A 24 -22.17 -3.49 -11.01
C GLU A 24 -20.94 -4.19 -11.58
N VAL A 25 -19.94 -3.36 -11.91
CA VAL A 25 -18.60 -3.81 -12.27
C VAL A 25 -18.23 -4.85 -11.22
N SER A 26 -18.09 -6.09 -11.72
CA SER A 26 -17.69 -7.26 -10.96
C SER A 26 -16.57 -6.89 -10.01
N SER A 27 -16.89 -6.77 -8.72
CA SER A 27 -15.91 -6.75 -7.64
C SER A 27 -15.29 -8.15 -7.62
N THR A 28 -14.22 -8.32 -8.40
CA THR A 28 -13.24 -9.37 -8.13
C THR A 28 -12.77 -9.11 -6.70
N ALA A 29 -13.06 -10.06 -5.80
CA ALA A 29 -12.67 -9.97 -4.40
C ALA A 29 -11.19 -9.57 -4.32
N MET A 30 -10.90 -8.47 -3.64
CA MET A 30 -9.54 -7.95 -3.56
C MET A 30 -8.63 -9.04 -2.98
N PRO A 31 -7.51 -9.40 -3.62
CA PRO A 31 -6.51 -10.23 -2.95
C PRO A 31 -6.04 -9.53 -1.69
N GLU A 32 -6.22 -10.19 -0.55
CA GLU A 32 -5.64 -9.80 0.71
C GLU A 32 -4.11 -9.94 0.59
N ILE A 33 -3.39 -8.88 0.96
CA ILE A 33 -1.92 -8.85 0.93
C ILE A 33 -1.48 -8.66 2.38
N THR A 34 -0.69 -9.60 2.87
CA THR A 34 -0.22 -9.59 4.26
C THR A 34 1.28 -9.44 4.31
N ILE A 35 1.76 -8.45 5.07
CA ILE A 35 3.18 -8.25 5.33
C ILE A 35 3.46 -8.75 6.73
N HIS A 36 4.49 -9.57 6.90
CA HIS A 36 4.84 -10.10 8.21
C HIS A 36 6.33 -10.39 8.36
N MET A 37 6.75 -10.47 9.62
CA MET A 37 8.09 -10.84 10.05
C MET A 37 7.97 -11.71 11.30
N ASP A 38 8.60 -12.89 11.29
CA ASP A 38 8.51 -13.89 12.37
C ASP A 38 7.07 -14.17 12.84
N GLY A 39 6.13 -14.24 11.88
CA GLY A 39 4.70 -14.47 12.15
C GLY A 39 3.95 -13.28 12.73
N LYS A 40 4.58 -12.11 12.91
CA LYS A 40 3.94 -10.87 13.31
C LYS A 40 3.57 -10.04 12.10
N VAL A 41 2.29 -9.66 12.00
CA VAL A 41 1.78 -8.79 10.94
C VAL A 41 2.33 -7.38 11.10
N ILE A 42 2.83 -6.82 10.00
CA ILE A 42 3.25 -5.43 9.85
C ILE A 42 2.07 -4.66 9.25
N GLN A 43 1.67 -3.56 9.89
CA GLN A 43 0.61 -2.72 9.37
C GLN A 43 1.01 -2.12 8.03
N SER A 44 0.11 -2.23 7.05
CA SER A 44 0.29 -1.70 5.71
C SER A 44 -0.96 -1.01 5.22
N GLN A 45 -0.79 -0.05 4.32
CA GLN A 45 -1.86 0.53 3.52
C GLN A 45 -1.81 -0.08 2.12
N ILE A 46 -2.95 -0.54 1.61
CA ILE A 46 -3.08 -1.09 0.25
C ILE A 46 -3.98 -0.14 -0.54
N LEU A 47 -3.44 0.41 -1.62
CA LEU A 47 -4.16 1.28 -2.55
C LEU A 47 -4.29 0.54 -3.88
N SER A 48 -5.49 0.56 -4.46
CA SER A 48 -5.76 -0.02 -5.77
C SER A 48 -6.11 1.09 -6.76
N ARG A 49 -5.53 1.03 -7.95
CA ARG A 49 -5.75 1.99 -9.04
C ARG A 49 -5.76 1.29 -10.40
N GLU A 50 -6.39 1.93 -11.38
CA GLU A 50 -6.33 1.48 -12.77
C GLU A 50 -4.88 1.54 -13.28
N ALA A 51 -4.55 0.63 -14.20
CA ALA A 51 -3.22 0.58 -14.78
C ALA A 51 -2.86 1.91 -15.49
N GLY A 52 -1.71 2.48 -15.12
CA GLY A 52 -1.16 3.70 -15.75
C GLY A 52 -1.55 5.01 -15.08
N ILE A 53 -2.37 5.00 -14.02
CA ILE A 53 -2.57 6.17 -13.17
C ILE A 53 -1.39 6.29 -12.22
N GLU A 54 -0.75 7.46 -12.10
CA GLU A 54 0.29 7.73 -11.10
C GLU A 54 -0.31 8.12 -9.73
N LEU A 55 0.39 7.83 -8.65
CA LEU A 55 -0.05 8.16 -7.29
C LEU A 55 0.41 9.58 -6.95
N ASP A 56 -0.23 10.14 -5.93
CA ASP A 56 0.24 11.36 -5.28
C ASP A 56 1.69 11.21 -4.76
N ASP A 57 2.28 12.35 -4.39
CA ASP A 57 3.62 12.43 -3.79
C ASP A 57 3.85 11.39 -2.68
N GLU A 58 4.97 10.66 -2.75
CA GLU A 58 5.34 9.56 -1.84
C GLU A 58 5.20 9.94 -0.37
N SER A 59 5.60 11.17 0.00
CA SER A 59 5.49 11.64 1.39
C SER A 59 4.05 11.67 1.89
N THR A 60 3.07 11.95 1.00
CA THR A 60 1.66 12.00 1.35
C THR A 60 1.14 10.62 1.77
N LEU A 61 1.58 9.56 1.09
CA LEU A 61 1.20 8.18 1.38
C LEU A 61 1.74 7.74 2.76
N PHE A 62 3.02 7.96 3.00
CA PHE A 62 3.65 7.62 4.28
C PHE A 62 3.10 8.45 5.45
N GLN A 63 2.83 9.75 5.22
CA GLN A 63 2.18 10.63 6.20
C GLN A 63 0.80 10.11 6.62
N ALA A 64 -0.02 9.68 5.66
CA ALA A 64 -1.34 9.13 5.95
C ALA A 64 -1.22 7.86 6.80
N LEU A 65 -0.37 6.92 6.40
CA LEU A 65 -0.14 5.68 7.13
C LEU A 65 0.41 5.92 8.54
N MET A 66 1.37 6.83 8.72
CA MET A 66 1.95 7.13 10.04
C MET A 66 0.99 7.88 10.97
N LYS A 67 0.07 8.68 10.44
CA LYS A 67 -0.99 9.32 11.24
C LYS A 67 -2.05 8.33 11.72
N ASP A 68 -2.41 7.39 10.85
CA ASP A 68 -3.41 6.34 11.15
C ASP A 68 -2.84 5.21 12.01
N SER A 69 -1.51 5.05 12.04
CA SER A 69 -0.78 4.14 12.92
C SER A 69 -0.85 4.62 14.38
N ALA A 70 -2.00 4.45 15.02
CA ALA A 70 -2.16 4.64 16.47
C ALA A 70 -1.25 3.70 17.30
N ALA A 71 -0.69 2.65 16.67
CA ALA A 71 0.34 1.79 17.22
C ALA A 71 1.74 2.32 16.89
N SER A 72 2.72 2.03 17.74
CA SER A 72 4.14 2.31 17.45
C SER A 72 4.58 1.56 16.19
N ILE A 73 5.27 2.25 15.28
CA ILE A 73 5.94 1.64 14.12
C ILE A 73 6.85 0.49 14.60
N PRO A 74 6.71 -0.73 14.05
CA PRO A 74 7.46 -1.88 14.53
C PRO A 74 8.95 -1.74 14.24
N TYR A 75 9.78 -2.07 15.24
CA TYR A 75 11.22 -2.22 15.03
C TYR A 75 11.55 -3.59 14.43
N VAL A 76 12.41 -3.59 13.43
CA VAL A 76 12.95 -4.79 12.79
C VAL A 76 14.47 -4.66 12.75
N LYS A 77 15.15 -5.71 13.21
CA LYS A 77 16.61 -5.77 13.20
C LYS A 77 17.11 -5.94 11.77
N LEU A 78 18.23 -5.30 11.44
CA LEU A 78 18.89 -5.51 10.15
C LEU A 78 19.29 -6.99 9.98
N GLY A 79 19.10 -7.50 8.77
CA GLY A 79 19.35 -8.88 8.39
C GLY A 79 18.17 -9.84 8.61
N GLU A 80 17.09 -9.40 9.26
CA GLU A 80 15.85 -10.17 9.32
C GLU A 80 15.14 -10.23 7.97
N THR A 81 14.26 -11.22 7.79
CA THR A 81 13.53 -11.42 6.53
C THR A 81 12.09 -10.91 6.63
N ILE A 82 11.73 -10.01 5.72
CA ILE A 82 10.34 -9.56 5.54
C ILE A 82 9.67 -10.49 4.52
N HIS A 83 8.44 -10.87 4.83
CA HIS A 83 7.61 -11.72 4.00
C HIS A 83 6.36 -10.95 3.56
N ILE A 84 6.01 -11.07 2.28
CA ILE A 84 4.82 -10.50 1.68
C ILE A 84 4.04 -11.65 1.05
N ASP A 85 2.88 -11.95 1.60
CA ASP A 85 1.96 -12.97 1.09
C ASP A 85 0.87 -12.31 0.25
N PHE A 86 0.61 -12.87 -0.93
CA PHE A 86 -0.49 -12.49 -1.81
C PHE A 86 -1.52 -13.62 -1.82
N ASP A 87 -2.77 -13.33 -1.47
CA ASP A 87 -3.76 -14.39 -1.31
C ASP A 87 -4.22 -15.05 -2.61
N ASP A 88 -4.13 -14.37 -3.75
CA ASP A 88 -4.57 -14.94 -5.03
C ASP A 88 -3.40 -15.12 -6.00
N LYS A 89 -2.87 -14.02 -6.54
CA LYS A 89 -1.85 -14.04 -7.59
C LYS A 89 -0.76 -13.01 -7.30
N ALA A 90 0.50 -13.42 -7.46
CA ALA A 90 1.62 -12.50 -7.51
C ALA A 90 1.49 -11.50 -8.69
N PRO A 91 2.05 -10.29 -8.59
CA PRO A 91 2.05 -9.33 -9.67
C PRO A 91 2.89 -9.85 -10.87
N ASP A 92 2.48 -9.49 -12.09
CA ASP A 92 3.20 -9.83 -13.31
C ASP A 92 4.53 -9.06 -13.41
N THR A 93 4.53 -7.81 -12.92
CA THR A 93 5.75 -6.99 -12.72
C THR A 93 5.65 -6.21 -11.43
N TYR A 94 6.78 -5.87 -10.83
CA TYR A 94 6.81 -5.14 -9.56
C TYR A 94 8.01 -4.21 -9.48
N GLU A 95 7.91 -3.25 -8.57
CA GLU A 95 9.02 -2.44 -8.08
C GLU A 95 8.87 -2.27 -6.57
N VAL A 96 9.96 -2.39 -5.82
CA VAL A 96 9.99 -2.05 -4.40
C VAL A 96 11.02 -0.97 -4.18
N LYS A 97 10.60 0.17 -3.62
CA LYS A 97 11.51 1.22 -3.18
C LYS A 97 11.54 1.27 -1.67
N ASP A 98 12.71 1.54 -1.10
CA ASP A 98 12.83 1.88 0.31
C ASP A 98 13.46 3.24 0.54
N TYR A 99 12.75 4.02 1.33
CA TYR A 99 12.96 5.42 1.59
C TYR A 99 13.33 5.64 3.05
N ILE A 100 14.17 6.63 3.31
CA ILE A 100 14.40 7.12 4.67
C ILE A 100 13.40 8.23 4.96
N LEU A 101 12.62 8.06 6.02
CA LEU A 101 11.57 8.99 6.43
C LEU A 101 12.00 9.80 7.67
N ASP A 102 11.44 10.99 7.83
CA ASP A 102 11.42 11.69 9.11
C ASP A 102 10.25 11.23 10.00
N ASP A 103 10.15 11.81 11.19
CA ASP A 103 9.12 11.51 12.18
C ASP A 103 7.71 11.91 11.75
N GLU A 104 7.59 12.81 10.77
CA GLU A 104 6.33 13.12 10.11
C GLU A 104 6.04 12.23 8.89
N GLY A 105 6.92 11.31 8.51
CA GLY A 105 6.73 10.44 7.35
C GLY A 105 7.09 11.08 6.01
N ARG A 106 7.79 12.21 6.00
CA ARG A 106 8.30 12.83 4.76
C ARG A 106 9.61 12.17 4.35
N LEU A 107 9.87 12.14 3.04
CA LEU A 107 11.16 11.70 2.54
C LEU A 107 12.29 12.63 3.04
N LYS A 108 13.31 12.06 3.71
CA LYS A 108 14.50 12.82 4.14
C LYS A 108 15.46 13.13 2.98
N TYR A 109 15.36 12.36 1.91
CA TYR A 109 16.18 12.48 0.72
C TYR A 109 15.31 12.43 -0.53
N ASP A 110 15.86 12.91 -1.63
CA ASP A 110 15.21 12.88 -2.94
C ASP A 110 14.82 11.44 -3.34
N GLU A 111 13.62 11.26 -3.88
CA GLU A 111 13.10 9.95 -4.29
C GLU A 111 14.02 9.19 -5.25
N ARG A 112 14.81 9.90 -6.07
CA ARG A 112 15.76 9.31 -7.04
C ARG A 112 16.92 8.60 -6.36
N MET A 113 17.11 8.81 -5.05
CA MET A 113 18.11 8.10 -4.25
C MET A 113 17.63 6.73 -3.79
N ALA A 114 16.31 6.48 -3.77
CA ALA A 114 15.76 5.18 -3.44
C ALA A 114 16.02 4.21 -4.61
N LYS A 115 16.93 3.26 -4.39
CA LYS A 115 17.20 2.22 -5.37
C LYS A 115 16.16 1.10 -5.22
N PRO A 116 15.66 0.54 -6.33
CA PRO A 116 14.78 -0.62 -6.26
C PRO A 116 15.44 -1.79 -5.53
N LEU A 117 14.68 -2.44 -4.65
CA LEU A 117 15.08 -3.66 -4.00
C LEU A 117 14.79 -4.83 -4.93
N ASN A 118 15.80 -5.67 -5.14
CA ASN A 118 15.61 -6.94 -5.80
C ASN A 118 14.98 -7.91 -4.79
N ILE A 119 13.68 -8.14 -4.94
CA ILE A 119 12.94 -9.15 -4.19
C ILE A 119 12.61 -10.28 -5.15
N GLU A 120 12.60 -11.53 -4.69
CA GLU A 120 12.21 -12.66 -5.53
C GLU A 120 10.80 -13.11 -5.17
N PHE A 121 10.00 -13.42 -6.19
CA PHE A 121 8.68 -14.00 -6.04
C PHE A 121 8.75 -15.51 -6.25
N ALA A 122 8.28 -16.27 -5.28
CA ALA A 122 8.05 -17.70 -5.39
C ALA A 122 6.57 -17.97 -5.11
N ASP A 123 5.86 -18.50 -6.12
CA ASP A 123 4.42 -18.70 -6.13
C ASP A 123 3.61 -17.41 -5.89
N ARG A 124 3.20 -17.18 -4.64
CA ARG A 124 2.40 -16.03 -4.20
C ARG A 124 3.06 -15.30 -3.03
N LYS A 125 4.37 -15.51 -2.86
CA LYS A 125 5.13 -14.96 -1.75
C LYS A 125 6.32 -14.19 -2.31
N ALA A 126 6.58 -13.03 -1.75
CA ALA A 126 7.85 -12.37 -1.89
C ALA A 126 8.56 -12.33 -0.54
N THR A 127 9.87 -12.46 -0.59
CA THR A 127 10.70 -12.28 0.60
C THR A 127 11.88 -11.39 0.26
N PHE A 128 12.31 -10.61 1.24
CA PHE A 128 13.56 -9.88 1.14
C PHE A 128 14.22 -9.72 2.50
N LYS A 129 15.55 -9.70 2.48
CA LYS A 129 16.35 -9.45 3.67
C LYS A 129 16.45 -7.95 3.90
N LEU A 130 16.19 -7.52 5.14
CA LEU A 130 16.23 -6.13 5.54
C LEU A 130 17.69 -5.68 5.73
N GLU A 131 18.36 -5.38 4.63
CA GLU A 131 19.74 -4.88 4.63
C GLU A 131 19.81 -3.40 5.03
N ALA A 132 21.00 -2.95 5.41
CA ALA A 132 21.26 -1.53 5.70
C ALA A 132 20.97 -0.65 4.47
N ASN A 133 20.27 0.46 4.67
CA ASN A 133 20.06 1.45 3.62
C ASN A 133 21.21 2.47 3.66
N MET A 134 21.95 2.61 2.56
CA MET A 134 23.09 3.53 2.49
C MET A 134 22.72 5.00 2.74
N ALA A 135 21.48 5.40 2.46
CA ALA A 135 21.02 6.75 2.73
C ALA A 135 20.88 7.05 4.23
N ALA A 136 20.70 6.04 5.09
CA ALA A 136 20.67 6.22 6.54
C ALA A 136 21.98 6.80 7.11
N PHE A 137 23.11 6.59 6.40
CA PHE A 137 24.42 7.12 6.76
C PHE A 137 24.66 8.58 6.33
N LEU A 138 23.73 9.18 5.61
CA LEU A 138 23.87 10.55 5.11
C LEU A 138 23.33 11.59 6.10
N SER A 139 22.81 11.17 7.24
CA SER A 139 22.28 12.11 8.22
C SER A 139 23.39 12.84 8.97
N SER A 140 23.23 14.15 9.12
CA SER A 140 24.05 14.97 10.02
C SER A 140 23.51 15.02 11.45
N ASN A 141 22.31 14.49 11.71
CA ASN A 141 21.71 14.44 13.03
C ASN A 141 22.15 13.16 13.76
N SER A 142 22.90 13.32 14.85
CA SER A 142 23.43 12.19 15.63
C SER A 142 22.35 11.27 16.20
N LYS A 143 21.15 11.79 16.44
CA LYS A 143 20.02 10.99 16.96
C LYS A 143 19.53 9.92 16.00
N ASP A 144 19.73 10.13 14.69
CA ASP A 144 19.31 9.15 13.68
C ASP A 144 20.11 7.85 13.72
N TYR A 145 21.26 7.86 14.42
CA TYR A 145 22.13 6.71 14.62
C TYR A 145 21.86 5.96 15.93
N GLU A 146 20.91 6.43 16.74
CA GLU A 146 20.47 5.68 17.92
C GLU A 146 19.74 4.39 17.50
N PRO A 147 19.78 3.33 18.32
CA PRO A 147 19.11 2.08 17.99
C PRO A 147 17.62 2.26 17.69
N GLY A 148 17.14 1.73 16.57
CA GLY A 148 15.75 1.84 16.12
C GLY A 148 15.30 3.25 15.71
N ALA A 149 16.21 4.22 15.60
CA ALA A 149 15.86 5.59 15.27
C ALA A 149 15.53 5.79 13.78
N THR A 150 16.07 4.95 12.88
CA THR A 150 15.85 5.09 11.44
C THR A 150 14.45 4.60 11.06
N ILE A 151 13.62 5.50 10.53
CA ILE A 151 12.30 5.18 9.98
C ILE A 151 12.45 4.93 8.49
N ARG A 152 11.98 3.76 8.02
CA ARG A 152 12.03 3.35 6.62
C ARG A 152 10.64 3.16 6.07
N GLY A 153 10.35 3.81 4.96
CA GLY A 153 9.12 3.65 4.19
C GLY A 153 9.35 2.73 3.01
N PHE A 154 8.55 1.69 2.89
CA PHE A 154 8.61 0.76 1.77
C PHE A 154 7.36 0.95 0.90
N HIS A 155 7.60 1.11 -0.39
CA HIS A 155 6.56 1.20 -1.40
C HIS A 155 6.78 0.07 -2.41
N LEU A 156 5.89 -0.92 -2.37
CA LEU A 156 5.81 -1.96 -3.37
C LEU A 156 4.69 -1.61 -4.36
N THR A 157 5.06 -1.35 -5.61
CA THR A 157 4.10 -1.22 -6.72
C THR A 157 4.04 -2.55 -7.46
N GLY A 158 2.92 -3.26 -7.33
CA GLY A 158 2.62 -4.47 -8.09
C GLY A 158 1.71 -4.18 -9.28
N LYS A 159 2.01 -4.74 -10.44
CA LYS A 159 1.18 -4.60 -11.66
C LYS A 159 0.65 -5.97 -12.09
N TRP A 160 -0.67 -6.02 -12.27
CA TRP A 160 -1.41 -7.11 -12.90
C TRP A 160 -1.96 -6.61 -14.25
N ALA A 161 -2.60 -7.50 -15.01
CA ALA A 161 -3.10 -7.19 -16.36
C ALA A 161 -4.01 -5.94 -16.44
N ASP A 162 -4.88 -5.74 -15.45
CA ASP A 162 -5.92 -4.70 -15.42
C ASP A 162 -5.77 -3.69 -14.27
N GLN A 163 -4.91 -3.98 -13.30
CA GLN A 163 -4.81 -3.20 -12.07
C GLN A 163 -3.36 -2.99 -11.64
N THR A 164 -3.10 -1.84 -11.02
CA THR A 164 -1.90 -1.58 -10.24
C THR A 164 -2.29 -1.48 -8.77
N LYS A 165 -1.50 -2.10 -7.90
CA LYS A 165 -1.65 -1.95 -6.45
C LYS A 165 -0.38 -1.47 -5.82
N ASP A 166 -0.55 -0.57 -4.88
CA ASP A 166 0.53 0.00 -4.11
C ASP A 166 0.37 -0.44 -2.67
N ILE A 167 1.40 -1.12 -2.19
CA ILE A 167 1.47 -1.65 -0.85
C ILE A 167 2.53 -0.84 -0.10
N ILE A 168 2.06 -0.05 0.86
CA ILE A 168 2.86 0.90 1.63
C ILE A 168 2.99 0.39 3.05
N PHE A 169 4.20 0.32 3.58
CA PHE A 169 4.44 -0.03 4.99
C PHE A 169 5.66 0.70 5.55
N VAL A 170 5.72 0.81 6.88
CA VAL A 170 6.77 1.57 7.57
C VAL A 170 7.38 0.71 8.68
N LEU A 171 8.71 0.75 8.79
CA LEU A 171 9.49 0.03 9.79
C LEU A 171 10.45 0.98 10.52
N ARG A 172 10.78 0.66 11.77
CA ARG A 172 11.95 1.19 12.46
C ARG A 172 13.12 0.22 12.36
N THR A 173 14.32 0.74 12.14
CA THR A 173 15.55 -0.04 11.99
C THR A 173 16.73 0.69 12.61
N ASP A 174 17.86 -0.02 12.75
CA ASP A 174 19.15 0.61 13.00
C ASP A 174 19.73 1.18 11.70
N ALA A 175 20.57 2.20 11.80
CA ALA A 175 21.29 2.72 10.64
C ALA A 175 22.37 1.73 10.12
N LYS A 176 22.89 0.85 10.99
CA LYS A 176 23.96 -0.12 10.71
C LYS A 176 23.90 -1.35 11.61
#